data_AF-A0A1Y6EJT0-F1
#
_entry.id   AF-A0A1Y6EJT0-F1
#
_cell.length_a   1.000
_cell.length_b   1.000
_cell.length_c   1.000
_cell.angle_alpha   90.00
_cell.angle_beta   90.00
_cell.angle_gamma   90.00
#
_symmetry.space_group_name_H-M   'P 1'
#
loop_
_entity.id
_entity.type
_entity.pdbx_description
1 polymer ?
#
loop_
_entity_poly.entity_id
_entity_poly.type
_entity_poly.pdbx_seq_one_letter_code
_entity_poly.pdbx_strand_id
1 'polypeptide(L)'
;MTSRNWVKLFLNTLLVGGLTTAIVGFIVRWNEFQPYFTEFKLFDILSTLIWLIVMGFLFSVISQMGFFAYLTVHRFGLGIFKSVSLWNAVQIVLILFGLFDLVYLRYENFAGSKDVLLPYFVPAIILLVVGLIVAWYKTKQTNQEAFIPAMFFMIVVTLVEWVPVLRVNEKSWLYLMMLALLACNAYQLLILHKLNLQSEQERQKRASQSPGKSKNNNQANMKKTKKPSI
;
A
#
# COMPACT_ATOMS: atom_id res chain seq x y z
N MET A 1 9.36 12.94 -2.28
CA MET A 1 8.05 13.61 -2.14
C MET A 1 8.16 14.83 -1.25
N THR A 2 7.33 15.85 -1.49
CA THR A 2 7.07 16.95 -0.55
C THR A 2 6.13 16.49 0.56
N SER A 3 6.15 17.14 1.73
CA SER A 3 5.28 16.79 2.86
C SER A 3 3.80 16.84 2.51
N ARG A 4 3.39 17.82 1.69
CA ARG A 4 2.01 17.96 1.20
C ARG A 4 1.54 16.73 0.42
N ASN A 5 2.35 16.24 -0.52
CA ASN A 5 2.01 15.06 -1.32
C ASN A 5 2.06 13.78 -0.48
N TRP A 6 2.91 13.74 0.54
CA TRP A 6 2.95 12.63 1.49
C TRP A 6 1.67 12.55 2.32
N VAL A 7 1.22 13.66 2.91
CA VAL A 7 -0.05 13.73 3.66
C VAL A 7 -1.24 13.40 2.74
N LYS A 8 -1.20 13.86 1.48
CA LYS A 8 -2.23 13.52 0.48
C LYS A 8 -2.29 12.02 0.20
N LEU A 9 -1.14 11.35 0.04
CA LEU A 9 -1.08 9.90 -0.12
C LEU A 9 -1.68 9.19 1.10
N PHE A 10 -1.28 9.61 2.30
CA PHE A 10 -1.77 9.07 3.57
C PHE A 10 -3.30 9.18 3.67
N LEU A 11 -3.85 10.39 3.56
CA LEU A 11 -5.29 10.63 3.73
C LEU A 11 -6.11 9.94 2.65
N ASN A 12 -5.66 9.94 1.40
CA ASN A 12 -6.40 9.27 0.33
C ASN A 12 -6.39 7.75 0.50
N THR A 13 -5.27 7.17 0.94
CA THR A 13 -5.22 5.73 1.22
C THR A 13 -6.12 5.39 2.42
N LEU A 14 -6.16 6.26 3.43
CA LEU A 14 -7.07 6.14 4.58
C LEU A 14 -8.53 6.11 4.13
N LEU A 15 -8.91 7.02 3.23
CA LEU A 15 -10.24 7.06 2.63
C LEU A 15 -10.52 5.80 1.79
N VAL A 16 -9.56 5.33 1.00
CA VAL A 16 -9.69 4.08 0.24
C VAL A 16 -9.95 2.89 1.18
N GLY A 17 -9.20 2.77 2.27
CA GLY A 17 -9.39 1.70 3.26
C GLY A 17 -10.76 1.77 3.94
N GLY A 18 -11.14 2.96 4.42
CA GLY A 18 -12.45 3.19 5.06
C GLY A 18 -13.62 2.87 4.13
N LEU A 19 -13.60 3.40 2.90
CA LEU A 19 -14.67 3.18 1.92
C LEU A 19 -14.74 1.72 1.45
N THR A 20 -13.59 1.11 1.17
CA THR A 20 -13.53 -0.30 0.74
C THR A 20 -14.06 -1.21 1.85
N THR A 21 -13.65 -0.99 3.09
CA THR A 21 -14.07 -1.84 4.23
C THR A 21 -15.54 -1.63 4.56
N ALA A 22 -16.06 -0.40 4.44
CA ALA A 22 -17.49 -0.14 4.58
C ALA A 22 -18.31 -0.94 3.55
N ILE A 23 -17.97 -0.84 2.26
CA ILE A 23 -18.71 -1.50 1.17
C ILE A 23 -18.56 -3.01 1.27
N VAL A 24 -17.31 -3.51 1.33
CA VAL A 24 -17.01 -4.93 1.36
C VAL A 24 -17.51 -5.57 2.65
N GLY A 25 -17.47 -4.86 3.77
CA GLY A 25 -17.94 -5.35 5.07
C GLY A 25 -19.41 -5.73 5.04
N PHE A 26 -20.27 -4.87 4.49
CA PHE A 26 -21.69 -5.21 4.32
C PHE A 26 -21.92 -6.36 3.33
N ILE A 27 -21.10 -6.47 2.28
CA ILE A 27 -21.24 -7.56 1.28
C ILE A 27 -20.81 -8.91 1.87
N VAL A 28 -19.62 -8.98 2.46
CA VAL A 28 -19.03 -10.22 2.97
C VAL A 28 -19.76 -10.72 4.21
N ARG A 29 -20.24 -9.80 5.06
CA ARG A 29 -20.99 -10.12 6.30
C ARG A 29 -22.48 -9.84 6.14
N TRP A 30 -23.02 -9.98 4.93
CA TRP A 30 -24.43 -9.68 4.65
C TRP A 30 -25.38 -10.45 5.56
N ASN A 31 -25.12 -11.73 5.80
CA ASN A 31 -25.95 -12.57 6.67
C ASN A 31 -26.04 -12.04 8.11
N GLU A 32 -25.02 -11.33 8.59
CA GLU A 32 -25.01 -10.73 9.92
C GLU A 32 -25.77 -9.40 9.96
N PHE A 33 -25.64 -8.58 8.91
CA PHE A 33 -26.16 -7.21 8.91
C PHE A 33 -27.51 -7.05 8.20
N GLN A 34 -27.94 -8.02 7.40
CA GLN A 34 -29.23 -8.01 6.69
C GLN A 34 -30.43 -7.75 7.61
N PRO A 35 -30.52 -8.31 8.85
CA PRO A 35 -31.63 -8.01 9.76
C PRO A 35 -31.79 -6.52 10.06
N TYR A 36 -30.68 -5.77 10.12
CA TYR A 36 -30.73 -4.32 10.36
C TYR A 36 -31.45 -3.57 9.24
N PHE A 37 -31.30 -4.04 7.98
CA PHE A 37 -31.95 -3.44 6.82
C PHE A 37 -33.43 -3.83 6.70
N THR A 38 -33.78 -5.09 6.96
CA THR A 38 -35.18 -5.53 6.87
C THR A 38 -36.05 -5.00 8.00
N GLU A 39 -35.48 -4.82 9.19
CA GLU A 39 -36.16 -4.25 10.35
C GLU A 39 -36.03 -2.72 10.43
N PHE A 40 -35.43 -2.08 9.41
CA PHE A 40 -35.21 -0.64 9.34
C PHE A 40 -34.52 -0.05 10.59
N LYS A 41 -33.56 -0.78 11.17
CA LYS A 41 -32.78 -0.35 12.34
C LYS A 41 -31.68 0.63 11.93
N LEU A 42 -32.06 1.87 11.66
CA LEU A 42 -31.13 2.90 11.16
C LEU A 42 -29.92 3.14 12.08
N PHE A 43 -30.11 3.06 13.40
CA PHE A 43 -29.01 3.23 14.36
C PHE A 43 -27.96 2.12 14.25
N ASP A 44 -28.39 0.87 14.07
CA ASP A 44 -27.49 -0.28 13.95
C ASP A 44 -26.73 -0.26 12.62
N ILE A 45 -27.41 0.13 11.52
CA ILE A 45 -26.77 0.33 10.22
C ILE A 45 -25.69 1.40 10.31
N LEU A 46 -26.00 2.56 10.89
CA LEU A 46 -25.06 3.67 10.99
C LEU A 46 -23.88 3.34 11.90
N SER A 47 -24.14 2.71 13.05
CA SER A 47 -23.09 2.28 13.98
C SER A 47 -22.16 1.25 13.35
N THR A 48 -22.72 0.28 12.61
CA THR A 48 -21.95 -0.73 11.87
C THR A 48 -21.13 -0.09 10.75
N LEU A 49 -21.70 0.86 10.01
CA LEU A 49 -20.99 1.59 8.96
C LEU A 49 -19.78 2.34 9.53
N ILE A 50 -19.97 3.08 10.64
CA ILE A 50 -18.88 3.80 11.31
C ILE A 50 -17.80 2.81 11.79
N TRP A 51 -18.20 1.68 12.38
CA TRP A 51 -17.28 0.65 12.83
C TRP A 51 -16.45 0.07 11.67
N LEU A 52 -17.07 -0.25 10.54
CA LEU A 52 -16.38 -0.75 9.36
C LEU A 52 -15.42 0.29 8.76
N ILE A 53 -15.78 1.58 8.78
CA ILE A 53 -14.87 2.66 8.37
C ILE A 53 -13.65 2.74 9.28
N VAL A 54 -13.84 2.66 10.61
CA VAL A 54 -12.73 2.65 11.58
C VAL A 54 -11.81 1.45 11.35
N MET A 55 -12.37 0.25 11.13
CA MET A 55 -11.56 -0.92 10.78
C MET A 55 -10.80 -0.72 9.46
N GLY A 56 -11.43 -0.09 8.47
CA GLY A 56 -10.78 0.24 7.21
C GLY A 56 -9.63 1.25 7.35
N PHE A 57 -9.73 2.18 8.30
CA PHE A 57 -8.63 3.06 8.65
C PHE A 57 -7.46 2.29 9.25
N LEU A 58 -7.72 1.33 10.14
CA LEU A 58 -6.67 0.45 10.69
C LEU A 58 -5.98 -0.36 9.58
N PHE A 59 -6.75 -0.98 8.68
CA PHE A 59 -6.19 -1.74 7.55
C PHE A 59 -5.37 -0.85 6.61
N SER A 60 -5.83 0.37 6.34
CA SER A 60 -5.05 1.35 5.57
C SER A 60 -3.73 1.69 6.26
N VAL A 61 -3.70 1.87 7.59
CA VAL A 61 -2.45 2.21 8.29
C VAL A 61 -1.45 1.06 8.21
N ILE A 62 -1.92 -0.19 8.34
CA ILE A 62 -1.09 -1.40 8.15
C ILE A 62 -0.49 -1.41 6.73
N SER A 63 -1.33 -1.22 5.72
CA SER A 63 -0.94 -1.15 4.31
C SER A 63 0.05 0.00 4.01
N GLN A 64 -0.12 1.15 4.66
CA GLN A 64 0.84 2.25 4.54
C GLN A 64 2.20 1.93 5.14
N MET A 65 2.22 1.30 6.32
CA MET A 65 3.46 0.86 6.94
C MET A 65 4.20 -0.15 6.03
N GLY A 66 3.49 -1.14 5.49
CA GLY A 66 4.06 -2.13 4.57
C GLY A 66 4.56 -1.50 3.26
N PHE A 67 3.82 -0.55 2.68
CA PHE A 67 4.25 0.21 1.51
C PHE A 67 5.57 0.95 1.73
N PHE A 68 5.72 1.68 2.84
CA PHE A 68 6.97 2.40 3.12
C PHE A 68 8.13 1.46 3.48
N ALA A 69 7.85 0.36 4.19
CA ALA A 69 8.83 -0.68 4.42
C ALA A 69 9.33 -1.27 3.10
N TYR A 70 8.42 -1.53 2.16
CA TYR A 70 8.77 -2.04 0.83
C TYR A 70 9.65 -1.08 0.03
N LEU A 71 9.33 0.21 -0.02
CA LEU A 71 10.17 1.19 -0.73
C LEU A 71 11.61 1.18 -0.20
N THR A 72 11.77 1.01 1.11
CA THR A 72 13.08 0.88 1.77
C THR A 72 13.76 -0.44 1.39
N VAL A 73 13.07 -1.57 1.52
CA VAL A 73 13.58 -2.89 1.15
C VAL A 73 14.00 -2.95 -0.31
N HIS A 74 13.19 -2.40 -1.22
CA HIS A 74 13.50 -2.36 -2.64
C HIS A 74 14.78 -1.56 -2.92
N ARG A 75 14.94 -0.41 -2.26
CA ARG A 75 16.15 0.42 -2.38
C ARG A 75 17.40 -0.30 -1.86
N PHE A 76 17.30 -0.98 -0.72
CA PHE A 76 18.42 -1.76 -0.19
C PHE A 76 18.69 -3.02 -1.01
N GLY A 77 17.66 -3.70 -1.51
CA GLY A 77 17.79 -4.86 -2.38
C GLY A 77 18.62 -4.54 -3.61
N LEU A 78 18.30 -3.46 -4.32
CA LEU A 78 19.10 -3.00 -5.46
C LEU A 78 20.56 -2.68 -5.09
N GLY A 79 20.78 -2.09 -3.91
CA GLY A 79 22.13 -1.79 -3.40
C GLY A 79 22.95 -3.03 -3.04
N ILE A 80 22.32 -4.05 -2.43
CA ILE A 80 22.96 -5.29 -1.97
C ILE A 80 23.26 -6.22 -3.15
N PHE A 81 22.27 -6.47 -4.01
CA PHE A 81 22.41 -7.39 -5.14
C PHE A 81 23.16 -6.78 -6.33
N LYS A 82 23.32 -5.44 -6.34
CA LYS A 82 24.04 -4.66 -7.37
C LYS A 82 23.56 -4.89 -8.82
N SER A 83 22.46 -5.63 -9.01
CA SER A 83 21.86 -5.98 -10.30
C SER A 83 20.35 -6.03 -10.16
N VAL A 84 19.66 -5.31 -11.05
CA VAL A 84 18.20 -5.30 -11.13
C VAL A 84 17.65 -6.70 -11.44
N SER A 85 18.31 -7.43 -12.34
CA SER A 85 17.90 -8.79 -12.74
C SER A 85 17.99 -9.76 -11.57
N LEU A 86 19.07 -9.71 -10.78
CA LEU A 86 19.24 -10.60 -9.63
C LEU A 86 18.22 -10.29 -8.53
N TRP A 87 17.98 -9.00 -8.24
CA TRP A 87 16.96 -8.61 -7.27
C TRP A 87 15.55 -9.04 -7.71
N ASN A 88 15.21 -8.87 -8.99
CA ASN A 88 13.95 -9.33 -9.55
C ASN A 88 13.79 -10.85 -9.45
N ALA A 89 14.87 -11.62 -9.65
CA ALA A 89 14.84 -13.07 -9.47
C ALA A 89 14.51 -13.47 -8.02
N VAL A 90 15.13 -12.80 -7.04
CA VAL A 90 14.81 -13.00 -5.61
C VAL A 90 13.34 -12.68 -5.33
N GLN A 91 12.81 -11.59 -5.90
CA GLN A 91 11.41 -11.24 -5.74
C GLN A 91 10.46 -12.31 -6.31
N ILE A 92 10.77 -12.89 -7.48
CA ILE A 92 9.98 -13.98 -8.06
C ILE A 92 9.97 -15.20 -7.14
N VAL A 93 11.13 -15.59 -6.60
CA VAL A 93 11.22 -16.72 -5.66
C VAL A 93 10.35 -16.46 -4.44
N LEU A 94 10.41 -15.26 -3.86
CA LEU A 94 9.60 -14.87 -2.71
C LEU A 94 8.09 -14.81 -3.02
N ILE A 95 7.71 -14.42 -4.23
CA ILE A 95 6.30 -14.48 -4.68
C ILE A 95 5.81 -15.92 -4.71
N LEU A 96 6.56 -16.82 -5.37
CA LEU A 96 6.19 -18.23 -5.47
C LEU A 96 6.12 -18.88 -4.09
N PHE A 97 7.12 -18.61 -3.24
CA PHE A 97 7.16 -19.09 -1.87
C PHE A 97 5.99 -18.57 -1.05
N GLY A 98 5.69 -17.27 -1.09
CA GLY A 98 4.56 -16.69 -0.36
C GLY A 98 3.20 -17.23 -0.79
N LEU A 99 2.98 -17.46 -2.08
CA LEU A 99 1.74 -18.08 -2.58
C LEU A 99 1.63 -19.54 -2.18
N PHE A 100 2.74 -20.28 -2.22
CA PHE A 100 2.80 -21.66 -1.73
C PHE A 100 2.47 -21.72 -0.24
N ASP A 101 3.15 -20.91 0.58
CA ASP A 101 2.94 -20.85 2.04
C ASP A 101 1.50 -20.48 2.39
N LEU A 102 0.90 -19.53 1.66
CA LEU A 102 -0.50 -19.15 1.87
C LEU A 102 -1.44 -20.35 1.73
N VAL A 103 -1.21 -21.24 0.76
CA VAL A 103 -2.06 -22.42 0.55
C VAL A 103 -1.67 -23.53 1.52
N TYR A 104 -0.38 -23.89 1.55
CA TYR A 104 0.13 -25.03 2.32
C TYR A 104 -0.07 -24.84 3.83
N LEU A 105 0.41 -23.73 4.40
CA LEU A 105 0.31 -23.49 5.84
C LEU A 105 -1.15 -23.35 6.27
N ARG A 106 -2.01 -22.76 5.45
CA ARG A 106 -3.44 -22.68 5.80
C ARG A 106 -4.13 -24.03 5.74
N TYR A 107 -3.83 -24.85 4.74
CA TYR A 107 -4.37 -26.20 4.66
C TYR A 107 -3.93 -27.00 5.88
N GLU A 108 -2.64 -27.03 6.19
CA GLU A 108 -2.09 -27.81 7.30
C GLU A 108 -2.65 -27.38 8.66
N ASN A 109 -2.85 -26.07 8.88
CA ASN A 109 -3.31 -25.57 10.18
C ASN A 109 -4.83 -25.61 10.37
N PHE A 110 -5.62 -25.65 9.30
CA PHE A 110 -7.07 -25.44 9.39
C PHE A 110 -7.93 -26.49 8.67
N ALA A 111 -7.35 -27.36 7.83
CA ALA A 111 -8.12 -28.39 7.16
C ALA A 111 -8.48 -29.53 8.10
N GLY A 112 -9.78 -29.87 8.14
CA GLY A 112 -10.25 -31.10 8.75
C GLY A 112 -9.97 -32.32 7.87
N SER A 113 -10.12 -33.51 8.43
CA SER A 113 -9.81 -34.80 7.77
C SER A 113 -10.64 -35.08 6.50
N LYS A 114 -11.71 -34.31 6.28
CA LYS A 114 -12.61 -34.42 5.12
C LYS A 114 -12.62 -33.16 4.24
N ASP A 115 -11.76 -32.19 4.53
CA ASP A 115 -11.75 -30.94 3.80
C ASP A 115 -11.05 -31.09 2.45
N VAL A 116 -11.69 -30.54 1.43
CA VAL A 116 -11.15 -30.48 0.08
C VAL A 116 -10.09 -29.37 0.02
N LEU A 117 -9.01 -29.59 -0.75
CA LEU A 117 -7.91 -28.64 -0.89
C LEU A 117 -8.31 -27.34 -1.64
N LEU A 118 -9.30 -27.41 -2.53
CA LEU A 118 -9.67 -26.34 -3.47
C LEU A 118 -9.98 -24.97 -2.82
N PRO A 119 -10.73 -24.86 -1.69
CA PRO A 119 -11.03 -23.58 -1.06
C PRO A 119 -9.79 -22.82 -0.55
N TYR A 120 -8.69 -23.51 -0.30
CA TYR A 120 -7.44 -22.91 0.16
C TYR A 120 -6.70 -22.18 -0.97
N PHE A 121 -6.93 -22.56 -2.22
CA PHE A 121 -6.39 -21.85 -3.39
C PHE A 121 -7.12 -20.55 -3.69
N VAL A 122 -8.38 -20.38 -3.28
CA VAL A 122 -9.20 -19.21 -3.67
C VAL A 122 -8.52 -17.89 -3.30
N PRO A 123 -8.04 -17.67 -2.06
CA PRO A 123 -7.40 -16.40 -1.74
C PRO A 123 -6.06 -16.19 -2.45
N ALA A 124 -5.30 -17.27 -2.68
CA ALA A 124 -4.05 -17.20 -3.45
C ALA A 124 -4.31 -16.79 -4.92
N ILE A 125 -5.37 -17.32 -5.53
CA ILE A 125 -5.78 -16.96 -6.89
C ILE A 125 -6.23 -15.50 -6.95
N ILE A 126 -7.05 -15.04 -5.99
CA ILE A 126 -7.49 -13.64 -5.94
C ILE A 126 -6.28 -12.71 -5.84
N LEU A 127 -5.35 -13.00 -4.92
CA LEU A 127 -4.14 -12.22 -4.71
C LEU A 127 -3.27 -12.19 -5.98
N LEU A 128 -3.09 -13.33 -6.64
CA LEU A 128 -2.33 -13.44 -7.88
C LEU A 128 -2.97 -12.65 -9.03
N VAL A 129 -4.28 -12.81 -9.27
CA VAL A 129 -5.01 -12.14 -10.36
C VAL A 129 -5.01 -10.63 -10.16
N VAL A 130 -5.32 -10.15 -8.94
CA VAL A 130 -5.30 -8.71 -8.64
C VAL A 130 -3.88 -8.16 -8.75
N GLY A 131 -2.88 -8.90 -8.26
CA GLY A 131 -1.46 -8.55 -8.40
C GLY A 131 -1.06 -8.38 -9.87
N LEU A 132 -1.41 -9.34 -10.74
CA LEU A 132 -1.14 -9.29 -12.18
C LEU A 132 -1.77 -8.07 -12.84
N ILE A 133 -3.04 -7.80 -12.55
CA ILE A 133 -3.77 -6.65 -13.10
C ILE A 133 -3.07 -5.34 -12.69
N VAL A 134 -2.78 -5.17 -11.40
CA VAL A 134 -2.17 -3.95 -10.88
C VAL A 134 -0.74 -3.77 -11.39
N ALA A 135 0.06 -4.85 -11.46
CA ALA A 135 1.41 -4.80 -12.02
C ALA A 135 1.41 -4.45 -13.51
N TRP A 136 0.44 -4.96 -14.26
CA TRP A 136 0.25 -4.59 -15.67
C TRP A 136 -0.09 -3.09 -15.82
N TYR A 137 -1.05 -2.58 -15.04
CA TYR A 137 -1.36 -1.14 -15.04
C TYR A 137 -0.17 -0.28 -14.64
N LYS A 138 0.59 -0.70 -13.63
CA LYS A 138 1.80 0.00 -13.17
C LYS A 138 2.85 0.08 -14.28
N THR A 139 3.06 -1.03 -14.98
CA THR A 139 3.99 -1.13 -16.09
C THR A 139 3.60 -0.19 -17.24
N LYS A 140 2.32 -0.17 -17.59
CA LYS A 140 1.76 0.74 -18.61
C LYS A 140 1.92 2.22 -18.24
N GLN A 141 1.88 2.56 -16.95
CA GLN A 141 2.03 3.93 -16.47
C GLN A 141 3.49 4.38 -16.33
N THR A 142 4.44 3.46 -16.26
CA THR A 142 5.84 3.75 -15.94
C THR A 142 6.80 3.07 -16.92
N ASN A 143 7.30 1.88 -16.61
CA ASN A 143 8.21 1.12 -17.46
C ASN A 143 8.07 -0.39 -17.22
N GLN A 144 8.63 -1.21 -18.11
CA GLN A 144 8.58 -2.68 -18.04
C GLN A 144 9.30 -3.26 -16.81
N GLU A 145 10.35 -2.60 -16.33
CA GLU A 145 11.10 -3.05 -15.14
C GLU A 145 10.28 -2.94 -13.85
N ALA A 146 9.18 -2.18 -13.85
CA ALA A 146 8.29 -2.04 -12.71
C ALA A 146 7.38 -3.24 -12.47
N PHE A 147 7.26 -4.18 -13.43
CA PHE A 147 6.31 -5.30 -13.34
C PHE A 147 6.59 -6.22 -12.13
N ILE A 148 7.82 -6.73 -12.02
CA ILE A 148 8.19 -7.67 -10.94
C ILE A 148 8.15 -6.98 -9.56
N PRO A 149 8.70 -5.76 -9.39
CA PRO A 149 8.53 -4.97 -8.16
C PRO A 149 7.07 -4.73 -7.78
N ALA A 150 6.19 -4.53 -8.76
CA ALA A 150 4.76 -4.34 -8.52
C ALA A 150 4.08 -5.64 -8.08
N MET A 151 4.38 -6.76 -8.75
CA MET A 151 3.91 -8.09 -8.39
C MET A 151 4.33 -8.47 -6.96
N PHE A 152 5.60 -8.24 -6.64
CA PHE A 152 6.15 -8.52 -5.31
C PHE A 152 5.41 -7.73 -4.24
N PHE A 153 5.19 -6.44 -4.46
CA PHE A 153 4.48 -5.60 -3.50
C PHE A 153 3.03 -6.07 -3.30
N MET A 154 2.30 -6.29 -4.40
CA MET A 154 0.89 -6.70 -4.33
C MET A 154 0.67 -8.09 -3.73
N ILE A 155 1.68 -8.96 -3.77
CA ILE A 155 1.57 -10.32 -3.24
C ILE A 155 2.27 -10.43 -1.89
N VAL A 156 3.59 -10.32 -1.86
CA VAL A 156 4.40 -10.63 -0.66
C VAL A 156 4.14 -9.63 0.45
N VAL A 157 4.06 -8.34 0.12
CA VAL A 157 3.84 -7.31 1.16
C VAL A 157 2.41 -7.36 1.66
N THR A 158 1.43 -7.55 0.79
CA THR A 158 0.04 -7.84 1.22
C THR A 158 -0.06 -9.09 2.09
N LEU A 159 0.67 -10.17 1.78
CA LEU A 159 0.69 -11.37 2.62
C LEU A 159 1.21 -11.07 4.02
N VAL A 160 2.33 -10.34 4.12
CA VAL A 160 2.93 -9.94 5.41
C VAL A 160 1.95 -9.07 6.21
N GLU A 161 1.28 -8.11 5.57
CA GLU A 161 0.27 -7.26 6.19
C GLU A 161 -0.94 -8.07 6.67
N TRP A 162 -1.29 -9.15 5.98
CA TRP A 162 -2.47 -9.95 6.22
C TRP A 162 -2.28 -11.08 7.25
N VAL A 163 -1.03 -11.34 7.68
CA VAL A 163 -0.68 -12.35 8.69
C VAL A 163 -1.59 -12.36 9.93
N PRO A 164 -1.97 -11.20 10.54
CA PRO A 164 -2.78 -11.22 11.76
C PRO A 164 -4.11 -11.96 11.60
N VAL A 165 -4.81 -11.75 10.47
CA VAL A 165 -6.11 -12.38 10.21
C VAL A 165 -5.95 -13.81 9.68
N LEU A 166 -4.88 -14.08 8.94
CA LEU A 166 -4.56 -15.43 8.47
C LEU A 166 -4.42 -16.45 9.62
N ARG A 167 -3.98 -16.00 10.80
CA ARG A 167 -3.84 -16.85 12.00
C ARG A 167 -5.15 -17.15 12.72
N VAL A 168 -6.14 -16.27 12.63
CA VAL A 168 -7.46 -16.45 13.28
C VAL A 168 -8.38 -17.30 12.40
N ASN A 169 -8.22 -17.24 11.08
CA ASN A 169 -8.96 -18.02 10.08
C ASN A 169 -10.50 -17.87 10.16
N GLU A 170 -11.00 -16.71 10.61
CA GLU A 170 -12.41 -16.36 10.46
C GLU A 170 -12.65 -15.87 9.02
N LYS A 171 -13.50 -16.58 8.27
CA LYS A 171 -13.64 -16.40 6.81
C LYS A 171 -14.06 -14.98 6.44
N SER A 172 -14.97 -14.36 7.21
CA SER A 172 -15.52 -13.05 6.88
C SER A 172 -14.46 -11.95 7.01
N TRP A 173 -13.72 -11.96 8.12
CA TRP A 173 -12.59 -11.06 8.39
C TRP A 173 -11.43 -11.31 7.44
N LEU A 174 -11.21 -12.57 7.05
CA LEU A 174 -10.20 -12.97 6.07
C LEU A 174 -10.39 -12.23 4.74
N TYR A 175 -11.58 -12.34 4.15
CA TYR A 175 -11.88 -11.67 2.88
C TYR A 175 -12.02 -10.15 3.04
N LEU A 176 -12.58 -9.68 4.16
CA LEU A 176 -12.72 -8.25 4.43
C LEU A 176 -11.36 -7.54 4.46
N MET A 177 -10.41 -8.04 5.25
CA MET A 177 -9.08 -7.44 5.35
C MET A 177 -8.30 -7.59 4.04
N MET A 178 -8.37 -8.75 3.37
CA MET A 178 -7.68 -8.97 2.10
C MET A 178 -8.09 -7.94 1.04
N LEU A 179 -9.39 -7.74 0.85
CA LEU A 179 -9.90 -6.81 -0.16
C LEU A 179 -9.58 -5.35 0.18
N ALA A 180 -9.61 -4.97 1.47
CA ALA A 180 -9.20 -3.65 1.92
C ALA A 180 -7.70 -3.40 1.66
N LEU A 181 -6.83 -4.35 2.03
CA LEU A 181 -5.38 -4.26 1.79
C LEU A 181 -5.06 -4.18 0.30
N LEU A 182 -5.69 -5.03 -0.52
CA LEU A 182 -5.52 -5.00 -1.97
C LEU A 182 -5.88 -3.64 -2.57
N ALA A 183 -6.99 -3.04 -2.14
CA ALA A 183 -7.41 -1.72 -2.61
C ALA A 183 -6.42 -0.62 -2.20
N CYS A 184 -5.99 -0.60 -0.94
CA CYS A 184 -5.01 0.36 -0.42
C CYS A 184 -3.64 0.23 -1.13
N ASN A 185 -3.11 -0.99 -1.22
CA ASN A 185 -1.82 -1.26 -1.85
C ASN A 185 -1.86 -0.93 -3.35
N ALA A 186 -2.92 -1.29 -4.06
CA ALA A 186 -3.09 -0.92 -5.45
C ALA A 186 -3.12 0.60 -5.64
N TYR A 187 -3.89 1.31 -4.80
CA TYR A 187 -3.96 2.77 -4.84
C TYR A 187 -2.57 3.39 -4.65
N GLN A 188 -1.86 3.02 -3.59
CA GLN A 188 -0.54 3.58 -3.26
C GLN A 188 0.48 3.31 -4.37
N LEU A 189 0.53 2.09 -4.90
CA LEU A 189 1.48 1.71 -5.92
C LEU A 189 1.26 2.46 -7.24
N LEU A 190 -0.01 2.59 -7.66
CA LEU A 190 -0.38 3.24 -8.92
C LEU A 190 -0.25 4.77 -8.84
N ILE A 191 -0.64 5.41 -7.74
CA ILE A 191 -0.61 6.87 -7.63
C ILE A 191 0.80 7.44 -7.42
N LEU A 192 1.74 6.64 -6.90
CA LEU A 192 3.07 7.09 -6.47
C LEU A 192 3.82 7.89 -7.54
N HIS A 193 3.81 7.44 -8.80
CA HIS A 193 4.56 8.08 -9.88
C HIS A 193 4.06 9.51 -10.14
N LYS A 194 2.74 9.72 -10.15
CA LYS A 194 2.13 11.05 -10.36
C LYS A 194 2.52 12.02 -9.24
N LEU A 195 2.47 11.54 -8.00
CA LEU A 195 2.81 12.38 -6.85
C LEU A 195 4.31 12.71 -6.78
N ASN A 196 5.18 11.81 -7.22
CA ASN A 196 6.61 12.07 -7.35
C ASN A 196 6.89 13.17 -8.38
N LEU A 197 6.27 13.08 -9.57
CA LEU A 197 6.38 14.11 -10.62
C LEU A 197 5.86 15.48 -10.12
N GLN A 198 4.73 15.50 -9.42
CA GLN A 198 4.20 16.73 -8.81
C GLN A 198 5.18 17.33 -7.79
N SER A 199 5.79 16.48 -6.95
CA SER A 199 6.80 16.94 -5.98
C SER A 199 8.08 17.46 -6.63
N GLU A 200 8.46 16.98 -7.81
CA GLU A 200 9.59 17.52 -8.58
C GLU A 200 9.27 18.89 -9.17
N GLN A 201 8.11 19.04 -9.79
CA GLN A 201 7.62 20.31 -10.32
C GLN A 201 7.50 21.38 -9.23
N GLU A 202 6.97 21.03 -8.06
CA GLU A 202 6.90 21.94 -6.91
C GLU A 202 8.30 22.40 -6.45
N ARG A 203 9.28 21.49 -6.43
CA ARG A 203 10.67 21.82 -6.06
C ARG A 203 11.32 22.76 -7.07
N GLN A 204 11.12 22.50 -8.36
CA GLN A 204 11.64 23.36 -9.44
C GLN A 204 11.04 24.77 -9.38
N LYS A 205 9.71 24.88 -9.19
CA LYS A 205 9.03 26.20 -9.05
C LYS A 205 9.53 27.00 -7.85
N ARG A 206 9.76 26.34 -6.70
CA ARG A 206 10.33 27.01 -5.51
C ARG A 206 11.77 27.48 -5.73
N ALA A 207 12.57 26.69 -6.46
CA ALA A 207 13.93 27.06 -6.82
C ALA A 207 13.96 28.26 -7.77
N SER A 208 13.08 28.31 -8.78
CA SER A 208 12.98 29.44 -9.71
C SER A 208 12.41 30.72 -9.09
N GLN A 209 11.57 30.60 -8.05
CA GLN A 209 11.00 31.73 -7.30
C GLN A 209 11.93 32.31 -6.21
N SER A 210 13.08 31.67 -5.94
CA SER A 210 14.06 32.15 -4.94
C SER A 210 15.35 32.80 -5.50
N PRO A 211 15.35 33.71 -6.51
CA PRO A 211 16.60 34.35 -6.96
C PRO A 211 17.24 35.29 -5.92
N GLY A 212 16.53 35.66 -4.84
CA GLY A 212 16.88 36.82 -4.00
C GLY A 212 17.85 36.59 -2.83
N LYS A 213 18.14 35.35 -2.41
CA LYS A 213 18.99 35.13 -1.21
C LYS A 213 20.50 35.07 -1.48
N SER A 214 20.95 35.02 -2.74
CA SER A 214 22.38 34.93 -3.06
C SER A 214 23.09 36.28 -3.24
N LYS A 215 22.39 37.40 -3.44
CA LYS A 215 23.05 38.71 -3.65
C LYS A 215 23.32 39.52 -2.36
N ASN A 216 22.60 39.27 -1.27
CA ASN A 216 22.76 40.06 -0.04
C ASN A 216 23.97 39.67 0.82
N ASN A 217 24.52 38.46 0.70
CA ASN A 217 25.69 38.06 1.48
C ASN A 217 27.02 38.65 0.95
N ASN A 218 27.11 38.98 -0.35
CA ASN A 218 28.33 39.57 -0.91
C ASN A 218 28.46 41.08 -0.65
N GLN A 219 27.35 41.83 -0.55
CA GLN A 219 27.41 43.25 -0.20
C GLN A 219 27.65 43.50 1.31
N ALA A 220 27.17 42.60 2.19
CA ALA A 220 27.44 42.67 3.61
C ALA A 220 28.93 42.38 3.95
N ASN A 221 29.59 41.52 3.17
CA ASN A 221 31.02 41.22 3.35
C ASN A 221 31.95 42.29 2.76
N MET A 222 31.60 42.94 1.64
CA MET A 222 32.40 44.04 1.08
C MET A 222 32.37 45.34 1.92
N LYS A 223 31.34 45.55 2.75
CA LYS A 223 31.29 46.71 3.67
C LYS A 223 32.09 46.50 4.96
N LYS A 224 32.41 45.25 5.33
CA LYS A 224 33.20 44.96 6.55
C LYS A 224 34.71 45.03 6.34
N THR A 225 35.20 44.95 5.10
CA THR A 225 36.65 45.00 4.78
C THR A 225 37.19 46.40 4.46
N LYS A 226 36.36 47.46 4.50
CA LYS A 226 36.79 48.86 4.29
C LYS A 226 36.72 49.69 5.57
N LYS A 227 37.38 49.26 6.63
CA LYS A 227 37.80 50.18 7.71
C LYS A 227 39.33 50.26 7.71
N PRO A 228 39.93 51.41 7.37
CA PRO A 228 41.35 51.64 7.57
C PRO A 228 41.57 52.17 9.00
N SER A 229 42.52 51.60 9.72
CA SER A 229 43.09 52.22 10.93
C SER A 229 44.37 51.47 11.30
N ILE A 230 45.51 52.02 10.86
CA ILE A 230 46.55 52.71 11.66
C ILE A 230 47.54 51.69 12.22
#